data_AF-A0A090TJP2-F1
#
_entry.id   AF-A0A090TJP2-F1
#
_cell.length_a   1.000
_cell.length_b   1.000
_cell.length_c   1.000
_cell.angle_alpha   90.00
_cell.angle_beta   90.00
_cell.angle_gamma   90.00
#
_symmetry.space_group_name_H-M   'P 1'
#
loop_
_entity.id
_entity.type
_entity.pdbx_description
1 polymer ?
#
loop_
_entity_poly.entity_id
_entity_poly.type
_entity_poly.pdbx_seq_one_letter_code
_entity_poly.pdbx_strand_id
1 'polypeptide(L)'
;MSFLFNYLSENPFVFLILSLAIGYPLGRITVKGVSLGTTAGTLIVGVALALTSFSVYGLKIEEPGLVSDIFLMMFMYAIGMKVGPQFFSGLARGGLDFVVIG
;
A
#
# COMPACT_ATOMS: atom_id res chain seq x y z
N MET A 1 17.32 7.42 -21.12
CA MET A 1 16.53 7.52 -19.87
C MET A 1 15.03 7.69 -20.13
N SER A 2 14.58 8.27 -21.25
CA SER A 2 13.16 8.40 -21.62
C SER A 2 12.47 7.10 -22.08
N PHE A 3 13.22 6.13 -22.62
CA PHE A 3 12.65 4.87 -23.12
C PHE A 3 12.06 3.98 -22.00
N LEU A 4 12.72 3.93 -20.84
CA LEU A 4 12.24 3.17 -19.67
C LEU A 4 10.92 3.72 -19.13
N PHE A 5 10.81 5.04 -19.02
CA PHE A 5 9.58 5.69 -18.52
C PHE A 5 8.42 5.61 -19.50
N ASN A 6 8.66 5.66 -20.82
CA ASN A 6 7.61 5.40 -21.82
C ASN A 6 7.10 3.95 -21.76
N TYR A 7 8.01 2.97 -21.65
CA TYR A 7 7.61 1.56 -21.53
C TYR A 7 6.86 1.27 -20.21
N LEU A 8 7.22 1.98 -19.14
CA LEU A 8 6.54 1.91 -17.84
C LEU A 8 5.15 2.56 -17.87
N SER A 9 4.98 3.63 -18.66
CA SER A 9 3.71 4.31 -18.86
C SER A 9 2.74 3.47 -19.71
N GLU A 10 3.24 2.68 -20.67
CA GLU A 10 2.42 1.75 -21.46
C GLU A 10 2.06 0.47 -20.68
N ASN A 11 2.82 0.13 -19.63
CA ASN A 11 2.60 -1.09 -18.84
C ASN A 11 2.51 -0.80 -17.33
N PRO A 12 1.33 -0.39 -16.82
CA PRO A 12 1.09 -0.12 -15.40
C PRO A 12 1.46 -1.28 -14.45
N PHE A 13 1.41 -2.51 -14.94
CA PHE A 13 1.83 -3.71 -14.21
C PHE A 13 3.31 -3.70 -13.84
N VAL A 14 4.16 -3.22 -14.74
CA VAL A 14 5.61 -3.17 -14.51
C VAL A 14 5.92 -2.16 -13.41
N PHE A 15 5.21 -1.04 -13.39
CA PHE A 15 5.30 -0.06 -12.31
C PHE A 15 4.93 -0.69 -10.94
N LEU A 16 3.81 -1.41 -10.88
CA LEU A 16 3.35 -2.08 -9.66
C LEU A 16 4.35 -3.12 -9.16
N ILE A 17 4.85 -3.98 -10.04
CA ILE A 17 5.84 -5.01 -9.70
C ILE A 17 7.18 -4.38 -9.27
N LEU A 18 7.61 -3.31 -9.93
CA LEU A 18 8.84 -2.60 -9.60
C LEU A 18 8.76 -1.95 -8.21
N SER A 19 7.63 -1.31 -7.92
CA SER A 19 7.34 -0.74 -6.59
C SER A 19 7.40 -1.82 -5.50
N LEU A 20 6.80 -2.99 -5.74
CA LEU A 20 6.86 -4.13 -4.83
C LEU A 20 8.29 -4.68 -4.69
N ALA A 21 9.00 -4.87 -5.80
CA ALA A 21 10.34 -5.45 -5.84
C ALA A 21 11.36 -4.60 -5.06
N ILE A 22 11.23 -3.27 -5.13
CA ILE A 22 12.11 -2.34 -4.43
C ILE A 22 11.62 -2.11 -2.99
N GLY A 23 10.32 -1.89 -2.80
CA GLY A 23 9.76 -1.55 -1.49
C GLY A 23 9.68 -2.70 -0.49
N TYR A 24 9.54 -3.94 -0.95
CA TYR A 24 9.53 -5.10 -0.06
C TYR A 24 10.84 -5.31 0.72
N PRO A 25 12.03 -5.36 0.07
CA PRO A 25 13.29 -5.45 0.80
C PRO A 25 13.55 -4.20 1.62
N LEU A 26 13.27 -2.99 1.09
CA LEU A 26 13.43 -1.73 1.84
C LEU A 26 12.59 -1.70 3.12
N GLY A 27 11.33 -2.14 3.07
CA GLY A 27 10.45 -2.19 4.23
C GLY A 27 10.89 -3.19 5.31
N ARG A 28 11.69 -4.20 4.94
CA ARG A 28 12.32 -5.14 5.89
C ARG A 28 13.63 -4.63 6.48
N ILE A 29 14.25 -3.60 5.89
CA ILE A 29 15.46 -3.02 6.47
C ILE A 29 15.10 -2.44 7.83
N THR A 30 15.79 -2.93 8.86
CA THR A 30 15.60 -2.50 10.23
C THR A 30 16.69 -1.49 10.56
N VAL A 31 16.28 -0.27 10.92
CA VAL A 31 17.19 0.79 11.34
C VAL A 31 16.97 1.04 12.83
N LYS A 32 18.02 0.89 13.64
CA LYS A 32 17.99 1.10 15.10
C LYS A 32 16.88 0.30 15.84
N GLY A 33 16.60 -0.91 15.37
CA GLY A 33 15.59 -1.80 15.98
C GLY A 33 14.15 -1.52 15.55
N VAL A 34 13.91 -0.52 14.70
CA VAL A 34 12.60 -0.23 14.12
C VAL A 34 12.62 -0.59 12.64
N SER A 35 11.63 -1.35 12.18
CA SER A 35 11.41 -1.62 10.76
C SER A 35 10.19 -0.83 10.30
N LEU A 36 10.20 -0.37 9.05
CA LEU A 36 9.06 0.31 8.44
C LEU A 36 7.88 -0.67 8.25
N GLY A 37 8.18 -1.96 8.09
CA GLY A 37 7.21 -2.96 7.67
C GLY A 37 7.15 -3.02 6.15
N THR A 38 6.93 -4.22 5.62
CA THR A 38 6.91 -4.48 4.18
C THR A 38 5.84 -3.67 3.46
N THR A 39 4.66 -3.51 4.06
CA THR A 39 3.53 -2.75 3.50
C THR A 39 3.83 -1.26 3.38
N ALA A 40 4.34 -0.63 4.45
CA ALA A 40 4.71 0.78 4.43
C ALA A 40 5.88 1.06 3.49
N GLY A 41 6.88 0.16 3.45
CA GLY A 41 8.01 0.24 2.52
C GLY A 41 7.56 0.20 1.05
N THR A 42 6.67 -0.72 0.69
CA THR A 42 6.10 -0.79 -0.67
C THR A 42 5.28 0.44 -1.03
N LEU A 43 4.52 0.99 -0.07
CA LEU A 43 3.71 2.20 -0.30
C LEU A 43 4.61 3.43 -0.56
N ILE A 44 5.61 3.64 0.29
CA ILE A 44 6.53 4.80 0.19
C ILE A 44 7.30 4.76 -1.13
N VAL A 45 7.80 3.60 -1.53
CA VAL A 45 8.49 3.45 -2.82
C VAL A 45 7.56 3.70 -3.99
N GLY A 46 6.34 3.18 -3.96
CA GLY A 46 5.34 3.44 -5.01
C GLY A 46 5.01 4.92 -5.15
N VAL A 47 4.80 5.62 -4.03
CA VAL A 47 4.56 7.07 -4.01
C VAL A 47 5.78 7.84 -4.52
N ALA A 48 6.99 7.48 -4.10
CA ALA A 48 8.21 8.12 -4.57
C ALA A 48 8.40 7.95 -6.09
N LEU A 49 8.16 6.74 -6.62
CA LEU A 49 8.23 6.47 -8.06
C LEU A 49 7.14 7.23 -8.84
N ALA A 50 5.92 7.32 -8.31
CA ALA A 50 4.84 8.08 -8.94
C ALA A 50 5.14 9.59 -8.97
N LEU A 51 5.58 10.16 -7.84
CA LEU A 51 5.91 11.58 -7.73
C LEU A 51 7.12 11.96 -8.61
N THR A 52 8.14 11.10 -8.65
CA THR A 52 9.30 11.32 -9.54
C THR A 52 8.90 11.22 -11.02
N SER A 53 8.03 10.28 -11.42
CA SER A 53 7.50 10.21 -12.79
C SER A 53 6.68 11.45 -13.17
N PHE A 54 5.84 11.93 -12.26
CA PHE A 54 5.01 13.12 -12.49
C PHE A 54 5.86 14.39 -12.59
N SER A 55 6.80 14.58 -11.66
CA SER A 55 7.62 15.79 -11.56
C SER A 55 8.70 15.89 -12.64
N VAL A 56 9.32 14.76 -13.02
CA VAL A 56 10.44 14.75 -13.97
C VAL A 56 9.98 14.58 -15.42
N TYR A 57 8.91 13.82 -15.67
CA TYR A 57 8.51 13.44 -17.03
C TYR A 57 7.11 13.93 -17.42
N GLY A 58 6.32 14.51 -16.50
CA GLY A 58 4.94 14.94 -16.78
C GLY A 58 3.99 13.79 -17.15
N LEU A 59 4.44 12.54 -17.01
CA LEU A 59 3.69 11.34 -17.35
C LEU A 59 2.85 10.92 -16.15
N LYS A 60 1.54 10.90 -16.34
CA LYS A 60 0.63 10.22 -15.43
C LYS A 60 0.72 8.73 -15.75
N ILE A 61 1.40 7.99 -14.87
CA ILE A 61 1.30 6.53 -14.89
C ILE A 61 -0.12 6.22 -14.47
N GLU A 62 -0.95 5.78 -15.41
CA GLU A 62 -2.28 5.29 -15.09
C GLU A 62 -2.14 4.03 -14.24
N GLU A 63 -2.96 3.94 -13.19
CA GLU A 63 -3.00 2.76 -12.36
C GLU A 63 -3.51 1.56 -13.18
N PRO A 64 -3.05 0.33 -12.91
CA PRO A 64 -3.64 -0.87 -13.51
C PRO A 64 -5.05 -1.06 -12.92
N GLY A 65 -6.04 -0.31 -13.42
CA GLY A 65 -7.34 -0.08 -12.76
C GLY A 65 -7.99 -1.35 -12.21
N LEU A 66 -8.28 -2.32 -13.09
CA LEU A 66 -8.94 -3.57 -12.69
C LEU A 66 -8.12 -4.38 -11.65
N VAL A 67 -6.80 -4.37 -11.76
CA VAL A 67 -5.94 -5.19 -10.89
C VAL A 67 -5.72 -4.50 -9.56
N SER A 68 -5.49 -3.19 -9.55
CA SER A 68 -5.46 -2.40 -8.32
C SER A 68 -6.76 -2.58 -7.53
N ASP A 69 -7.90 -2.49 -8.21
CA ASP A 69 -9.22 -2.66 -7.61
C ASP A 69 -9.42 -4.05 -7.00
N ILE A 70 -9.16 -5.13 -7.76
CA ILE A 70 -9.33 -6.50 -7.26
C ILE A 70 -8.44 -6.75 -6.03
N PHE A 71 -7.17 -6.37 -6.10
CA PHE A 71 -6.24 -6.60 -5.00
C PHE A 71 -6.58 -5.74 -3.77
N LEU A 72 -7.00 -4.50 -3.96
CA LEU A 72 -7.48 -3.63 -2.88
C LEU A 72 -8.75 -4.20 -2.24
N MET A 73 -9.72 -4.66 -3.04
CA MET A 73 -10.94 -5.30 -2.54
C MET A 73 -10.62 -6.57 -1.76
N MET A 74 -9.72 -7.43 -2.26
CA MET A 74 -9.27 -8.62 -1.54
C MET A 74 -8.57 -8.26 -0.22
N PHE A 75 -7.72 -7.23 -0.21
CA PHE A 75 -7.06 -6.73 0.99
C PHE A 75 -8.05 -6.19 2.02
N MET A 76 -8.97 -5.31 1.60
CA MET A 76 -10.02 -4.75 2.45
C MET A 76 -10.94 -5.84 3.01
N TYR A 77 -11.31 -6.83 2.19
CA TYR A 77 -12.12 -7.97 2.61
C TYR A 77 -11.40 -8.82 3.67
N ALA A 78 -10.13 -9.15 3.44
CA ALA A 78 -9.33 -9.92 4.40
C ALA A 78 -9.16 -9.20 5.74
N ILE A 79 -8.92 -7.87 5.71
CA ILE A 79 -8.87 -7.04 6.91
C ILE A 79 -10.23 -7.02 7.61
N GLY A 80 -11.31 -6.80 6.86
CA GLY A 80 -12.67 -6.76 7.40
C GLY A 80 -13.04 -8.04 8.15
N MET A 81 -12.73 -9.21 7.58
CA MET A 81 -12.97 -10.49 8.25
C MET A 81 -12.09 -10.73 9.48
N LYS A 82 -10.82 -10.28 9.46
CA LYS A 82 -9.90 -10.46 10.59
C LYS A 82 -10.19 -9.51 11.74
N VAL A 83 -10.39 -8.22 11.43
CA VAL A 83 -10.55 -7.14 12.41
C VAL A 83 -12.01 -7.02 12.85
N GLY A 84 -12.98 -7.40 12.02
CA GLY A 84 -14.41 -7.34 12.34
C GLY A 84 -14.77 -8.04 13.66
N PRO A 85 -14.59 -9.36 13.79
CA PRO A 85 -14.88 -10.08 15.03
C PRO A 85 -14.11 -9.54 16.23
N GLN A 86 -12.85 -9.13 16.03
CA GLN A 86 -12.00 -8.57 17.08
C GLN A 86 -12.51 -7.21 17.58
N PHE A 87 -13.00 -6.36 16.67
CA PHE A 87 -13.62 -5.08 17.01
C PHE A 87 -14.93 -5.27 17.79
N PHE A 88 -15.85 -6.10 17.28
CA PHE A 88 -17.14 -6.34 17.94
C PHE A 88 -17.00 -7.05 19.30
N SER A 89 -16.08 -8.03 19.42
CA SER A 89 -15.80 -8.69 20.69
C SER A 89 -15.13 -7.76 21.70
N GLY A 90 -14.26 -6.85 21.25
CA GLY A 90 -13.70 -5.78 22.07
C GLY A 90 -14.78 -4.80 22.56
N LEU A 91 -15.69 -4.40 21.67
CA LEU A 91 -16.81 -3.52 22.01
C LEU A 91 -17.74 -4.18 23.05
N ALA A 92 -18.04 -5.46 22.87
CA ALA A 92 -18.90 -6.22 23.79
C ALA A 92 -18.27 -6.48 25.16
N ARG A 93 -16.93 -6.62 25.26
CA ARG A 93 -16.23 -6.92 26.52
C ARG A 93 -15.89 -5.70 27.38
N GLY A 94 -15.89 -4.50 26.80
CA GLY A 94 -15.55 -3.28 27.55
C GLY A 94 -15.81 -1.97 26.81
N GLY A 95 -16.18 -2.01 25.53
CA GLY A 95 -16.53 -0.81 24.78
C GLY A 95 -17.83 -0.16 25.23
N LEU A 96 -18.78 -0.91 25.77
CA LEU A 96 -19.98 -0.32 26.38
C LEU A 96 -19.63 0.55 27.60
N ASP A 97 -18.65 0.14 28.43
CA ASP A 97 -18.18 0.96 29.55
C ASP A 97 -17.50 2.24 29.06
N PHE A 98 -16.74 2.19 27.95
CA PHE A 98 -16.15 3.37 27.34
C PHE A 98 -17.18 4.34 26.74
N VAL A 99 -18.31 3.84 26.23
CA VAL A 99 -19.39 4.68 25.67
C VAL A 99 -20.28 5.27 26.77
N VAL A 100 -20.42 4.58 27.91
CA VAL A 100 -21.29 5.02 29.02
C VAL A 100 -20.54 5.89 30.04
N ILE A 101 -19.24 5.66 30.24
CA ILE A 101 -18.41 6.40 31.23
C ILE A 101 -17.54 7.47 30.54
N GLY A 102 -17.29 7.35 29.23
CA GLY A 102 -16.54 8.33 28.43
C GLY A 102 -17.37 9.52 27.96
#